data_AF-C5LAL0-F1
#
_entry.id   AF-C5LAL0-F1
#
_cell.length_a   1.000
_cell.length_b   1.000
_cell.length_c   1.000
_cell.angle_alpha   90.00
_cell.angle_beta   90.00
_cell.angle_gamma   90.00
#
_symmetry.space_group_name_H-M   'P 1'
#
loop_
_entity.id
_entity.type
_entity.pdbx_description
1 polymer ?
#
loop_
_entity_poly.entity_id
_entity_poly.type
_entity_poly.pdbx_seq_one_letter_code
_entity_poly.pdbx_strand_id
1 'polypeptide(L)'
;MRADDPLGAKIVTAKHLMFHNPALPLNLCIRRMLPSTLIRTVMTRRLFIYPGAIHPHWNIPQVVVPRPNPPPVSDPVFTVTRPLNDTSASVRERRATGTRTKLLQAAESNRRKKEAASKRKVDMKAASAQT
;
A
#
# COMPACT_ATOMS: atom_id res chain seq x y z
N MET A 1 10.78 26.73 -17.71
CA MET A 1 10.20 27.80 -16.88
C MET A 1 10.81 29.08 -17.41
N ARG A 2 10.00 29.90 -18.07
CA ARG A 2 10.44 31.23 -18.46
C ARG A 2 10.69 32.02 -17.18
N ALA A 3 11.73 32.85 -17.15
CA ALA A 3 12.02 33.70 -16.00
C ALA A 3 10.91 34.75 -15.78
N ASP A 4 10.03 34.93 -16.76
CA ASP A 4 9.16 36.09 -16.92
C ASP A 4 7.68 35.83 -16.62
N ASP A 5 7.33 34.75 -15.90
CA ASP A 5 5.93 34.49 -15.52
C ASP A 5 5.53 35.37 -14.31
N PRO A 6 4.52 36.26 -14.42
CA PRO A 6 4.16 37.20 -13.36
C PRO A 6 3.58 36.52 -12.09
N LEU A 7 3.21 35.24 -12.21
CA LEU A 7 2.64 34.42 -11.14
C LEU A 7 3.70 33.86 -10.18
N GLY A 8 5.00 34.04 -10.46
CA GLY A 8 6.09 33.65 -9.59
C GLY A 8 6.45 32.16 -9.61
N ALA A 9 7.24 31.74 -8.62
CA ALA A 9 7.81 30.39 -8.57
C ALA A 9 6.74 29.32 -8.27
N LYS A 10 6.42 28.49 -9.26
CA LYS A 10 5.47 27.38 -9.09
C LYS A 10 6.08 26.25 -8.25
N ILE A 11 5.62 26.13 -7.01
CA ILE A 11 5.99 25.02 -6.11
C ILE A 11 5.09 23.82 -6.43
N VAL A 12 5.69 22.75 -6.96
CA VAL A 12 4.98 21.50 -7.25
C VAL A 12 5.41 20.43 -6.26
N THR A 13 4.45 19.85 -5.54
CA THR A 13 4.73 18.80 -4.55
C THR A 13 5.03 17.47 -5.24
N ALA A 14 5.89 16.65 -4.61
CA ALA A 14 6.21 15.30 -5.10
C ALA A 14 4.95 14.45 -5.25
N LYS A 15 4.00 14.56 -4.31
CA LYS A 15 2.69 13.89 -4.36
C LYS A 15 1.93 14.20 -5.65
N HIS A 16 1.88 15.47 -6.03
CA HIS A 16 1.18 15.90 -7.25
C HIS A 16 1.87 15.36 -8.52
N LEU A 17 3.21 15.46 -8.59
CA LEU A 17 3.97 14.93 -9.72
C LEU A 17 3.80 13.42 -9.87
N MET A 18 3.91 12.67 -8.78
CA MET A 18 3.77 11.21 -8.79
C MET A 18 2.36 10.75 -9.20
N PHE A 19 1.33 11.49 -8.82
CA PHE A 19 -0.05 11.18 -9.19
C PHE A 19 -0.30 11.34 -10.69
N HIS A 20 0.18 12.44 -11.29
CA HIS A 20 -0.07 12.72 -12.71
C HIS A 20 0.89 12.00 -13.65
N ASN A 21 2.19 12.02 -13.36
CA ASN A 21 3.20 11.36 -14.18
C ASN A 21 4.40 10.96 -13.29
N PRO A 22 4.46 9.69 -12.83
CA PRO A 22 5.53 9.23 -11.96
C PRO A 22 6.91 9.17 -12.64
N ALA A 23 6.99 9.24 -13.96
CA ALA A 23 8.28 9.27 -14.67
C ALA A 23 9.00 10.63 -14.55
N LEU A 24 8.26 11.74 -14.35
CA LEU A 24 8.84 13.08 -14.20
C LEU A 24 9.82 13.21 -13.02
N PRO A 25 9.44 12.86 -11.77
CA PRO A 25 10.35 12.98 -10.63
C PRO A 25 11.60 12.12 -10.81
N LEU A 26 11.47 10.91 -11.37
CA LEU A 26 12.60 10.01 -11.63
C LEU A 26 13.57 10.59 -12.67
N ASN A 27 13.05 11.11 -13.79
CA ASN A 27 13.87 11.78 -14.81
C ASN A 27 14.60 13.00 -14.23
N LEU A 28 13.94 13.78 -13.37
CA LEU A 28 14.55 14.94 -12.73
C LEU A 28 15.70 14.53 -11.81
N CYS A 29 15.49 13.51 -10.96
CA CYS A 29 16.51 12.98 -10.07
C CYS A 29 17.73 12.48 -10.84
N ILE A 30 17.53 11.61 -11.85
CA ILE A 30 18.63 11.04 -12.64
C ILE A 30 19.42 12.14 -13.36
N ARG A 31 18.72 13.12 -13.94
CA ARG A 31 19.37 14.27 -14.59
C ARG A 31 20.22 15.12 -13.63
N ARG A 32 19.89 15.15 -12.33
CA ARG A 32 20.66 15.84 -11.29
C ARG A 32 21.79 15.00 -10.70
N MET A 33 21.70 13.68 -10.76
CA MET A 33 22.77 12.75 -10.37
C MET A 33 23.88 12.65 -11.43
N LEU A 34 23.54 12.88 -12.71
CA LEU A 34 24.51 12.90 -13.80
C LEU A 34 25.29 14.23 -13.86
N PRO A 35 26.57 14.20 -14.26
CA PRO A 35 27.40 15.39 -14.38
C PRO A 35 26.81 16.36 -15.40
N SER A 36 27.01 17.66 -15.20
CA SER A 36 26.41 18.70 -16.04
C SER A 36 27.14 18.93 -17.37
N THR A 37 27.43 17.86 -18.09
CA THR A 37 28.13 17.84 -19.38
C THR A 37 27.19 17.41 -20.51
N LEU A 38 27.68 17.39 -21.75
CA LEU A 38 26.92 16.90 -22.91
C LEU A 38 26.55 15.40 -22.82
N ILE A 39 27.36 14.62 -22.10
CA ILE A 39 27.12 13.19 -21.86
C ILE A 39 25.77 12.97 -21.17
N ARG A 40 25.37 13.89 -20.29
CA ARG A 40 24.05 13.85 -19.64
C ARG A 40 22.92 13.79 -20.66
N THR A 41 22.96 14.63 -21.69
CA THR A 41 21.92 14.65 -22.73
C THR A 41 21.86 13.29 -23.44
N VAL A 42 23.01 12.72 -23.79
CA VAL A 42 23.09 11.40 -24.44
C VAL A 42 22.54 10.30 -23.53
N MET A 43 22.96 10.25 -22.26
CA MET A 43 22.49 9.27 -21.29
C MET A 43 20.98 9.41 -21.03
N THR A 44 20.47 10.63 -20.89
CA THR A 44 19.03 10.87 -20.69
C THR A 44 18.18 10.45 -21.89
N ARG A 45 18.70 10.55 -23.12
CA ARG A 45 17.98 10.08 -24.33
C ARG A 45 17.88 8.55 -24.41
N ARG A 46 18.77 7.83 -23.72
CA ARG A 46 18.76 6.35 -23.66
C ARG A 46 17.90 5.81 -22.50
N LEU A 47 17.46 6.69 -21.60
CA LEU A 47 16.63 6.33 -20.46
C LEU A 47 15.15 6.37 -20.84
N PHE A 48 14.48 5.23 -20.71
CA PHE A 48 13.03 5.13 -20.86
C PHE A 48 12.42 4.69 -19.54
N ILE A 49 11.42 5.43 -19.07
CA ILE A 49 10.69 5.14 -17.84
C ILE A 49 9.23 4.95 -18.21
N TYR A 50 8.71 3.75 -17.96
CA TYR A 50 7.32 3.41 -18.21
C TYR A 50 6.55 3.40 -16.89
N PRO A 51 5.34 3.96 -16.85
CA PRO A 51 4.47 3.77 -15.70
C PRO A 51 3.96 2.32 -15.67
N GLY A 52 3.96 1.70 -14.49
CA GLY A 52 3.54 0.32 -14.31
C GLY A 52 4.66 -0.70 -14.44
N ALA A 53 4.29 -1.97 -14.49
CA ALA A 53 5.24 -3.10 -14.44
C ALA A 53 5.72 -3.56 -15.82
N ILE A 54 4.99 -3.24 -16.90
CA ILE A 54 5.25 -3.79 -18.24
C ILE A 54 5.91 -2.72 -19.11
N HIS A 55 7.05 -3.07 -19.72
CA HIS A 55 7.64 -2.26 -20.78
C HIS A 55 7.09 -2.67 -22.16
N PRO A 56 6.87 -1.74 -23.09
CA PRO A 56 6.20 -2.02 -24.37
C PRO A 56 7.08 -2.74 -25.41
N HIS A 57 8.37 -2.93 -25.15
CA HIS A 57 9.24 -3.68 -26.06
C HIS A 57 9.08 -5.18 -25.82
N TRP A 58 8.44 -5.87 -26.75
CA TRP A 58 7.89 -7.23 -26.56
C TRP A 58 8.94 -8.36 -26.48
N ASN A 59 10.24 -8.08 -26.60
CA ASN A 59 11.26 -9.12 -26.81
C ASN A 59 12.48 -9.05 -25.87
N ILE A 60 12.43 -8.25 -24.79
CA ILE A 60 13.52 -8.18 -23.80
C ILE A 60 12.98 -8.67 -22.46
N PRO A 61 13.65 -9.60 -21.76
CA PRO A 61 13.23 -10.01 -20.44
C PRO A 61 13.36 -8.85 -19.45
N GLN A 62 12.34 -8.64 -18.63
CA GLN A 62 12.40 -7.65 -17.56
C GLN A 62 13.45 -8.07 -16.52
N VAL A 63 14.53 -7.31 -16.43
CA VAL A 63 15.59 -7.55 -15.44
C VAL A 63 15.26 -6.83 -14.14
N VAL A 64 15.14 -7.60 -13.05
CA VAL A 64 15.05 -7.04 -11.69
C VAL A 64 16.46 -6.89 -11.14
N VAL A 65 16.88 -5.64 -10.90
CA VAL A 65 18.18 -5.36 -10.27
C VAL A 65 18.02 -5.50 -8.75
N PRO A 66 18.72 -6.45 -8.10
CA PRO A 66 18.67 -6.56 -6.65
C PRO A 66 19.25 -5.29 -6.03
N ARG A 67 18.49 -4.68 -5.11
CA ARG A 67 18.98 -3.55 -4.34
C ARG A 67 19.78 -4.10 -3.14
N PRO A 68 21.03 -3.65 -2.90
CA PRO A 68 21.73 -3.99 -1.67
C PRO A 68 20.95 -3.43 -0.47
N ASN A 69 20.94 -4.16 0.65
CA ASN A 69 20.27 -3.68 1.86
C ASN A 69 20.81 -2.29 2.22
N PRO A 70 19.94 -1.28 2.39
CA PRO A 70 20.39 0.01 2.85
C PRO A 70 21.07 -0.16 4.22
N PRO A 71 22.10 0.63 4.53
CA PRO A 71 22.68 0.63 5.86
C PRO A 71 21.57 0.91 6.89
N PRO A 72 21.66 0.35 8.11
CA PRO A 72 20.73 0.69 9.18
C PRO A 72 20.74 2.21 9.32
N VAL A 73 19.57 2.81 9.17
CA VAL A 73 19.40 4.26 9.24
C VAL A 73 19.84 4.67 10.64
N SER A 74 20.96 5.39 10.77
CA SER A 74 21.31 6.06 12.01
C SER A 74 20.15 6.99 12.37
N ASP A 75 19.67 6.93 13.62
CA ASP A 75 18.53 7.73 14.07
C ASP A 75 18.65 9.17 13.55
N PRO A 76 17.60 9.73 12.92
CA PRO A 76 17.69 11.06 12.36
C PRO A 76 18.04 12.06 13.46
N VAL A 77 19.07 12.88 13.21
CA VAL A 77 19.56 13.95 14.11
C VAL A 77 18.42 14.87 14.58
N PHE A 78 17.36 14.99 13.77
CA PHE A 78 16.12 15.64 14.15
C PHE A 78 14.98 14.63 14.22
N THR A 79 14.88 13.94 15.34
CA THR A 79 13.66 13.22 15.69
C THR A 79 12.71 14.23 16.33
N VAL A 80 11.63 14.61 15.63
CA VAL A 80 10.49 15.25 16.29
C VAL A 80 9.91 14.18 17.20
N THR A 81 10.26 14.23 18.49
CA THR A 81 9.65 13.40 19.53
C THR A 81 8.16 13.73 19.53
N ARG A 82 7.36 12.94 18.80
CA ARG A 82 5.91 13.04 18.90
C ARG A 82 5.60 12.64 20.34
N PRO A 83 4.90 13.47 21.13
CA PRO A 83 4.49 13.05 22.45
C PRO A 83 3.72 11.74 22.32
N LEU A 84 4.07 10.78 23.19
CA LEU A 84 3.51 9.44 23.24
C LEU A 84 2.01 9.54 23.57
N ASN A 85 1.17 9.85 22.58
CA ASN A 85 -0.29 9.78 22.73
C ASN A 85 -0.71 8.32 22.63
N ASP A 86 -0.48 7.57 23.72
CA ASP A 86 -0.81 6.16 23.93
C ASP A 86 -2.33 5.84 23.95
N THR A 87 -3.17 6.69 23.39
CA THR A 87 -4.64 6.52 23.43
C THR A 87 -5.29 6.33 22.07
N SER A 88 -4.62 6.56 20.94
CA SER A 88 -5.27 6.47 19.62
C SER A 88 -5.15 5.10 18.93
N ALA A 89 -4.02 4.38 19.10
CA ALA A 89 -3.84 3.03 18.54
C ALA A 89 -4.70 1.99 19.29
N SER A 90 -4.75 2.10 20.62
CA SER A 90 -5.45 1.13 21.46
C SER A 90 -6.99 1.23 21.37
N VAL A 91 -7.56 2.35 20.93
CA VAL A 91 -9.03 2.48 20.76
C VAL A 91 -9.50 1.88 19.43
N ARG A 92 -8.73 2.05 18.35
CA ARG A 92 -9.06 1.46 17.04
C ARG A 92 -8.90 -0.05 17.04
N GLU A 93 -7.85 -0.56 17.68
CA GLU A 93 -7.56 -2.00 17.74
C GLU A 93 -8.48 -2.75 18.71
N ARG A 94 -8.87 -2.12 19.83
CA ARG A 94 -9.92 -2.66 20.74
C ARG A 94 -11.31 -2.71 20.10
N ARG A 95 -11.65 -1.76 19.20
CA ARG A 95 -12.93 -1.80 18.45
C ARG A 95 -12.98 -2.92 17.40
N ALA A 96 -11.86 -3.24 16.75
CA ALA A 96 -11.79 -4.30 15.74
C ALA A 96 -11.83 -5.71 16.35
N THR A 97 -11.21 -5.90 17.52
CA THR A 97 -11.19 -7.21 18.22
C THR A 97 -12.51 -7.50 18.94
N GLY A 98 -13.16 -6.50 19.52
CA GLY A 98 -14.46 -6.65 20.19
C GLY A 98 -15.63 -6.96 19.23
N THR A 99 -15.58 -6.46 18.00
CA THR A 99 -16.59 -6.79 16.97
C THR A 99 -16.39 -8.18 16.39
N ARG A 100 -15.14 -8.60 16.17
CA ARG A 100 -14.81 -9.93 15.66
C ARG A 100 -15.19 -11.06 16.63
N THR A 101 -14.96 -10.87 17.93
CA THR A 101 -15.35 -11.85 18.97
C THR A 101 -16.86 -11.98 19.11
N LYS A 102 -17.61 -10.87 19.09
CA LYS A 102 -19.09 -10.91 19.08
C LYS A 102 -19.66 -11.61 17.85
N LEU A 103 -19.09 -11.38 16.67
CA LEU A 103 -19.53 -12.06 15.44
C LEU A 103 -19.28 -13.57 15.47
N LEU A 104 -18.11 -14.00 15.97
CA LEU A 104 -17.79 -15.43 16.11
C LEU A 104 -18.71 -16.12 17.13
N GLN A 105 -18.96 -15.48 18.27
CA GLN A 105 -19.85 -16.02 19.29
C GLN A 105 -21.32 -16.10 18.81
N ALA A 106 -21.77 -15.11 18.02
CA ALA A 106 -23.09 -15.13 17.38
C ALA A 106 -23.20 -16.24 16.32
N ALA A 107 -22.17 -16.46 15.52
CA ALA A 107 -22.13 -17.53 14.52
C ALA A 107 -22.20 -18.92 15.18
N GLU A 108 -21.48 -19.12 16.29
CA GLU A 108 -21.45 -20.38 17.02
C GLU A 108 -22.77 -20.68 17.75
N SER A 109 -23.42 -19.65 18.31
CA SER A 109 -24.78 -19.77 18.88
C SER A 109 -25.81 -20.17 17.82
N ASN A 110 -25.75 -19.57 16.63
CA ASN A 110 -26.65 -19.91 15.52
C ASN A 110 -26.43 -21.34 15.00
N ARG A 111 -25.17 -21.81 14.96
CA ARG A 111 -24.85 -23.19 14.60
C ARG A 111 -25.43 -24.19 15.60
N ARG A 112 -25.28 -23.95 16.91
CA ARG A 112 -25.86 -24.80 17.97
C ARG A 112 -27.39 -24.84 17.90
N LYS A 113 -28.06 -23.71 17.64
CA LYS A 113 -29.52 -23.67 17.44
C LYS A 113 -29.95 -24.50 16.23
N LYS A 114 -29.23 -24.43 15.11
CA LYS A 114 -29.49 -25.25 13.92
C LYS A 114 -29.29 -26.75 14.19
N GLU A 115 -28.21 -27.11 14.87
CA GLU A 115 -27.94 -28.52 15.25
C GLU A 115 -29.02 -29.07 16.18
N ALA A 116 -29.47 -28.28 17.18
CA ALA A 116 -30.56 -28.68 18.07
C ALA A 116 -31.92 -28.83 17.35
N ALA A 117 -32.23 -27.93 16.41
CA ALA A 117 -33.43 -28.03 15.59
C ALA A 117 -33.39 -29.26 14.66
N SER A 118 -32.21 -29.60 14.12
CA SER A 118 -32.01 -30.79 13.30
C SER A 118 -32.24 -32.07 14.12
N LYS A 119 -31.65 -32.15 15.33
CA LYS A 119 -31.84 -33.30 16.24
C LYS A 119 -33.32 -33.50 16.59
N ARG A 120 -34.03 -32.43 16.98
CA ARG A 120 -35.47 -32.50 17.25
C ARG A 120 -36.29 -33.01 16.06
N LYS A 121 -35.95 -32.61 14.83
CA LYS A 121 -36.63 -33.13 13.63
C LYS A 121 -36.35 -34.62 13.41
N VAL A 122 -35.13 -35.08 13.69
CA VAL A 122 -34.78 -36.51 13.61
C VAL A 122 -35.54 -37.30 14.68
N ASP A 123 -35.57 -36.81 15.91
CA ASP A 123 -36.28 -37.46 17.02
C ASP A 123 -37.80 -37.54 16.78
N MET A 124 -38.42 -36.46 16.26
CA MET A 124 -39.83 -36.47 15.89
C MET A 124 -40.14 -37.41 14.71
N LYS A 125 -39.22 -37.52 13.73
CA LYS A 125 -39.35 -38.46 12.60
C LYS A 125 -39.18 -39.91 13.05
N ALA A 126 -38.32 -40.17 14.04
CA ALA A 126 -38.17 -41.49 14.64
C ALA A 126 -39.43 -41.89 15.44
N ALA A 127 -40.04 -40.93 16.17
CA ALA A 127 -41.28 -41.17 16.91
C ALA A 127 -42.48 -41.44 15.98
N SER A 128 -42.54 -40.80 14.80
CA SER A 128 -43.62 -41.03 13.83
C SER A 128 -43.49 -42.35 13.03
N ALA A 129 -42.37 -43.06 13.14
CA ALA A 129 -42.13 -44.33 12.44
C ALA A 129 -42.41 -45.57 13.31
N GLN A 130 -42.81 -45.36 14.57
CA GLN A 130 -43.13 -46.43 15.54
C GLN A 130 -44.64 -46.56 15.81
N THR A 131 -45.49 -45.89 15.02
CA THR A 131 -46.96 -46.04 15.01
C THR A 131 -47.39 -46.56 13.65
#